data_AF-A0ABD2MHT2-F1
#
_entry.id   AF-A0ABD2MHT2-F1
#
_cell.length_a   1.000
_cell.length_b   1.000
_cell.length_c   1.000
_cell.angle_alpha   90.00
_cell.angle_beta   90.00
_cell.angle_gamma   90.00
#
_symmetry.space_group_name_H-M   'P 1'
#
loop_
_entity.id
_entity.type
_entity.pdbx_description
1 polymer ?
#
loop_
_entity_poly.entity_id
_entity_poly.type
_entity_poly.pdbx_seq_one_letter_code
_entity_poly.pdbx_strand_id
1 'polypeptide(L)'
;MSTRWYPIYQKGGPQLRVFLPNFWMKLVRPTHNQPPNIVQFSCSMEMTTPDIKNYLEKIYNVKVIEIRTRIALGKTKKLLELEMLSKRMILNMHMLLCLFKRNFSF
;
A
#
# COMPACT_ATOMS: atom_id res chain seq x y z
N MET A 1 -11.22 -5.06 9.43
CA MET A 1 -9.81 -5.42 9.66
C MET A 1 -9.73 -6.92 9.87
N SER A 2 -8.86 -7.63 9.15
CA SER A 2 -8.62 -9.05 9.44
C SER A 2 -7.70 -9.12 10.63
N THR A 3 -8.28 -9.28 11.81
CA THR A 3 -7.58 -9.54 13.08
C THR A 3 -6.93 -10.92 13.14
N ARG A 4 -6.51 -11.48 12.00
CA ARG A 4 -5.93 -12.81 11.92
C ARG A 4 -4.45 -12.72 12.26
N TRP A 5 -4.08 -13.33 13.38
CA TRP A 5 -2.70 -13.48 13.77
C TRP A 5 -1.98 -14.38 12.76
N TYR A 6 -0.85 -13.90 12.24
CA TYR A 6 0.02 -14.74 11.43
C TYR A 6 0.70 -15.79 12.33
N PRO A 7 0.84 -17.04 11.86
CA PRO A 7 1.54 -18.05 12.62
C PRO A 7 3.00 -17.63 12.82
N ILE A 8 3.54 -17.93 14.01
CA ILE A 8 4.93 -17.63 14.34
C ILE A 8 5.83 -18.52 13.49
N TYR A 9 6.84 -17.91 12.86
CA TYR A 9 7.81 -18.63 12.07
C TYR A 9 8.63 -19.60 12.94
N GLN A 10 8.74 -20.86 12.50
CA GLN A 10 9.59 -21.87 13.10
C GLN A 10 10.61 -22.36 12.06
N LYS A 11 11.88 -22.48 12.47
CA LYS A 11 12.96 -22.94 11.58
C LYS A 11 12.68 -24.38 11.13
N GLY A 12 12.70 -24.61 9.82
CA GLY A 12 12.37 -25.91 9.22
C GLY A 12 10.88 -26.14 8.96
N GLY A 13 10.02 -25.19 9.34
CA GLY A 13 8.60 -25.20 8.99
C GLY A 13 8.34 -24.87 7.51
N PRO A 14 7.11 -25.09 7.03
CA PRO A 14 6.73 -24.73 5.67
C PRO A 14 6.69 -23.22 5.45
N GLN A 15 6.87 -22.80 4.20
CA GLN A 15 6.71 -21.40 3.80
C GLN A 15 5.27 -20.92 4.05
N LEU A 16 5.11 -19.75 4.68
CA LEU A 16 3.82 -19.11 4.88
C LEU A 16 3.16 -18.78 3.53
N ARG A 17 1.91 -19.21 3.34
CA ARG A 17 1.09 -18.93 2.15
C ARG A 17 -0.24 -18.31 2.56
N VAL A 18 -0.63 -17.25 1.86
CA VAL A 18 -1.89 -16.53 2.06
C VAL A 18 -2.73 -16.69 0.81
N PHE A 19 -3.85 -17.41 0.90
CA PHE A 19 -4.74 -17.68 -0.23
C PHE A 19 -5.78 -16.58 -0.44
N LEU A 20 -6.30 -16.03 0.65
CA LEU A 20 -7.36 -15.02 0.64
C LEU A 20 -6.86 -13.78 1.40
N PRO A 21 -6.02 -12.95 0.76
CA PRO A 21 -5.50 -11.75 1.40
C PRO A 21 -6.64 -10.74 1.59
N ASN A 22 -6.77 -10.22 2.81
CA ASN A 22 -7.68 -9.12 3.11
C ASN A 22 -6.98 -7.76 2.92
N PHE A 23 -6.41 -7.58 1.73
CA PHE A 23 -5.70 -6.36 1.37
C PHE A 23 -6.42 -5.67 0.22
N TRP A 24 -6.35 -4.34 0.25
CA TRP A 24 -6.82 -3.50 -0.84
C TRP A 24 -5.72 -2.57 -1.30
N MET A 25 -5.74 -2.30 -2.61
CA MET A 25 -4.85 -1.39 -3.30
C MET A 25 -5.67 -0.60 -4.32
N LYS A 26 -5.44 0.70 -4.42
CA LYS A 26 -6.09 1.59 -5.39
C LYS A 26 -5.02 2.27 -6.23
N LEU A 27 -5.23 2.30 -7.53
CA LEU A 27 -4.42 3.08 -8.46
C LEU A 27 -4.81 4.56 -8.30
N VAL A 28 -3.83 5.43 -8.07
CA VAL A 28 -4.04 6.86 -7.86
C VAL A 28 -3.29 7.65 -8.91
N ARG A 29 -3.94 8.67 -9.47
CA ARG A 29 -3.26 9.59 -10.40
C ARG A 29 -2.16 10.35 -9.64
N PRO A 30 -0.92 10.40 -10.15
CA PRO A 30 0.16 11.11 -9.49
C PRO A 30 -0.15 12.62 -9.44
N THR A 31 0.23 13.27 -8.34
CA THR A 31 0.01 14.72 -8.15
C THR A 31 1.03 15.57 -8.88
N HIS A 32 2.21 15.01 -9.17
CA HIS A 32 3.29 15.66 -9.90
C HIS A 32 3.60 14.86 -11.17
N ASN A 33 4.19 15.51 -12.15
CA ASN A 33 4.64 14.85 -13.38
C ASN A 33 5.70 13.80 -13.03
N GLN A 34 5.34 12.54 -13.24
CA GLN A 34 6.21 11.39 -13.08
C GLN A 34 6.46 10.78 -14.46
N PRO A 35 7.62 10.12 -14.68
CA PRO A 35 7.86 9.38 -15.91
C PRO A 35 6.81 8.27 -16.08
N PRO A 36 6.51 7.87 -17.33
CA PRO A 36 5.41 6.94 -17.63
C PRO A 36 5.62 5.52 -17.08
N ASN A 37 6.83 5.19 -16.64
CA ASN A 37 7.13 3.90 -16.00
C ASN A 37 6.82 3.88 -14.51
N ILE A 38 6.42 5.02 -13.95
CA ILE A 38 6.15 5.16 -12.52
C ILE A 38 4.65 5.29 -12.31
N VAL A 39 4.12 4.41 -11.49
CA VAL A 39 2.70 4.40 -11.13
C VAL A 39 2.57 4.52 -9.62
N GLN A 40 1.59 5.33 -9.21
CA GLN A 40 1.30 5.57 -7.82
C GLN A 40 0.12 4.71 -7.36
N PHE A 41 0.33 3.92 -6.31
CA PHE A 41 -0.75 3.21 -5.63
C PHE A 41 -0.96 3.75 -4.23
N SER A 42 -2.18 3.54 -3.75
CA SER A 42 -2.52 3.72 -2.35
C SER A 42 -2.93 2.36 -1.80
N CYS A 43 -2.18 1.87 -0.82
CA CYS A 43 -2.32 0.52 -0.26
C CYS A 43 -2.75 0.55 1.21
N SER A 44 -3.19 -0.61 1.69
CA SER A 44 -3.44 -0.85 3.12
C SER A 44 -2.17 -0.66 3.96
N MET A 45 -2.31 -0.17 5.20
CA MET A 45 -1.17 0.11 6.10
C MET A 45 -0.37 -1.15 6.52
N GLU A 46 -1.00 -2.31 6.48
CA GLU A 46 -0.41 -3.58 6.91
C GLU A 46 0.49 -4.22 5.83
N MET A 47 0.47 -3.71 4.60
CA MET A 47 1.21 -4.30 3.48
C MET A 47 2.66 -3.85 3.47
N THR A 48 3.57 -4.81 3.33
CA THR A 48 5.00 -4.54 3.15
C THR A 48 5.40 -4.53 1.67
N THR A 49 6.60 -4.03 1.37
CA THR A 49 7.18 -4.01 0.02
C THR A 49 7.12 -5.38 -0.71
N PRO A 50 7.54 -6.51 -0.11
CA PRO A 50 7.44 -7.82 -0.75
C PRO A 50 5.99 -8.28 -0.94
N ASP A 51 5.07 -7.94 -0.03
CA ASP A 51 3.64 -8.28 -0.18
C ASP A 51 3.05 -7.60 -1.41
N ILE A 52 3.39 -6.32 -1.61
CA ILE A 52 2.90 -5.54 -2.74
C ILE A 52 3.46 -6.08 -4.05
N LYS A 53 4.75 -6.45 -4.07
CA LYS A 53 5.36 -7.12 -5.23
C LYS A 53 4.61 -8.40 -5.58
N ASN A 54 4.41 -9.27 -4.60
CA ASN A 54 3.68 -10.52 -4.79
C ASN A 54 2.24 -10.29 -5.24
N TYR A 55 1.57 -9.28 -4.69
CA TYR A 55 0.20 -8.93 -5.05
C TYR A 55 0.11 -8.52 -6.53
N LEU A 56 0.98 -7.63 -6.99
CA LEU A 56 1.02 -7.18 -8.39
C LEU A 56 1.48 -8.29 -9.36
N GLU A 57 2.47 -9.10 -8.97
CA GLU A 57 3.01 -10.15 -9.83
C GLU A 57 2.11 -11.38 -9.90
N LYS A 58 1.47 -11.80 -8.80
CA LYS A 58 0.69 -13.04 -8.75
C LYS A 58 -0.77 -12.85 -9.14
N ILE A 59 -1.39 -11.71 -8.81
CA ILE A 59 -2.80 -11.46 -9.12
C ILE A 59 -2.93 -10.77 -10.48
N TYR A 60 -2.12 -9.72 -10.72
CA TYR A 60 -2.24 -8.90 -11.93
C TYR A 60 -1.19 -9.21 -13.01
N ASN A 61 -0.26 -10.13 -12.76
CA ASN A 61 0.83 -10.49 -13.70
C ASN A 61 1.69 -9.30 -14.15
N VAL A 62 1.82 -8.26 -13.32
CA VAL A 62 2.60 -7.07 -13.65
C VAL A 62 4.00 -7.17 -13.05
N LYS A 63 5.02 -7.10 -13.90
CA LYS A 63 6.43 -7.19 -13.48
C LYS A 63 6.90 -5.86 -12.87
N VAL A 64 7.18 -5.86 -11.57
CA VAL A 64 7.65 -4.69 -10.84
C VAL A 64 9.18 -4.76 -10.70
N ILE A 65 9.86 -3.65 -10.99
CA ILE A 65 11.32 -3.54 -10.84
C ILE A 65 11.66 -3.06 -9.44
N GLU A 66 11.10 -1.92 -9.05
CA GLU A 66 11.37 -1.27 -7.76
C GLU A 66 10.07 -0.78 -7.14
N ILE A 67 10.00 -0.86 -5.82
CA ILE A 67 8.86 -0.42 -5.01
C ILE A 67 9.39 0.49 -3.92
N ARG A 68 8.85 1.72 -3.85
CA ARG A 68 9.13 2.66 -2.76
C ARG A 68 7.84 2.98 -2.04
N THR A 69 7.79 2.73 -0.73
CA THR A 69 6.62 3.00 0.10
C THR A 69 6.88 4.22 0.97
N ARG A 70 5.86 5.08 1.15
CA ARG A 70 5.88 6.16 2.15
C ARG A 70 4.55 6.21 2.89
N ILE A 71 4.61 6.50 4.20
CA ILE A 71 3.42 6.68 5.03
C ILE A 71 3.07 8.17 5.04
N ALA A 72 1.84 8.53 4.68
CA ALA A 72 1.38 9.91 4.73
C ALA A 72 0.52 10.16 5.99
N LEU A 73 0.80 11.25 6.70
CA LEU A 73 -0.02 11.64 7.83
C LEU A 73 -1.30 12.35 7.36
N GLY A 74 -2.45 11.99 7.93
CA GLY A 74 -3.71 12.70 7.73
C GLY A 74 -3.70 14.11 8.33
N LYS A 75 -4.45 15.03 7.73
CA LYS A 75 -4.59 16.41 8.24
C LYS A 75 -5.35 16.42 9.56
N THR A 76 -4.78 17.07 10.58
CA THR A 76 -5.49 17.43 11.81
C THR A 76 -6.41 18.61 11.54
N LYS A 77 -7.68 18.52 11.94
CA LYS A 77 -8.64 19.64 11.79
C LYS A 77 -9.12 20.07 13.17
N LYS A 78 -9.03 21.38 13.46
CA LYS A 78 -9.72 21.94 14.62
C LYS A 78 -11.22 21.92 14.33
N LEU A 79 -12.00 21.32 15.23
CA LEU A 79 -13.45 21.42 15.15
C LEU A 79 -13.81 22.75 15.82
N LEU A 80 -14.38 23.69 15.05
CA LEU A 80 -14.65 25.05 15.53
C LEU A 80 -15.67 25.10 16.67
N GLU A 81 -16.60 24.13 16.74
CA GLU A 81 -17.68 24.13 17.74
C GLU A 81 -17.26 23.72 19.16
N LEU A 82 -16.14 23.01 19.34
CA LEU A 82 -15.79 22.42 20.65
C LEU A 82 -14.40 22.83 21.16
N GLU A 83 -13.67 23.71 20.47
CA GLU A 83 -12.24 23.98 20.72
C GLU A 83 -11.35 22.72 20.78
N MET A 84 -11.86 21.57 20.33
CA MET A 84 -11.15 20.30 20.33
C MET A 84 -10.42 20.09 19.01
N LEU A 85 -9.17 19.61 19.12
CA LEU A 85 -8.43 19.09 17.96
C LEU A 85 -9.02 17.74 17.55
N SER A 86 -9.88 17.74 16.54
CA SER A 86 -10.35 16.50 15.92
C SER A 86 -9.31 16.01 14.91
N LYS A 87 -8.56 14.98 15.28
CA LYS A 87 -7.81 14.23 14.27
C LYS A 87 -8.80 13.26 13.65
N ARG A 88 -9.39 13.60 12.49
CA ARG A 88 -9.95 12.55 11.63
C ARG A 88 -8.78 11.66 11.25
N MET A 89 -8.64 10.55 11.97
CA MET A 89 -7.58 9.56 11.82
C MET A 89 -7.84 8.77 10.55
N ILE A 90 -7.83 9.46 9.41
CA ILE A 90 -7.60 8.82 8.14
C ILE A 90 -6.09 8.63 8.12
N LEU A 91 -5.64 7.50 8.70
CA LEU A 91 -4.28 7.01 8.51
C LEU A 91 -4.13 6.82 7.00
N ASN A 92 -3.61 7.87 6.37
CA ASN A 92 -3.59 7.98 4.93
C ASN A 92 -2.40 7.16 4.43
N MET A 93 -2.73 5.94 4.03
CA MET A 93 -2.31 5.37 2.76
C MET A 93 -0.80 5.28 2.57
N HIS A 94 -0.29 4.04 2.51
CA HIS A 94 1.01 3.80 1.91
C HIS A 94 0.96 4.30 0.46
N MET A 95 1.59 5.45 0.22
CA MET A 95 1.80 5.90 -1.13
C MET A 95 2.99 5.12 -1.68
N LEU A 96 2.70 4.37 -2.72
CA LEU A 96 3.60 3.43 -3.32
C LEU A 96 4.02 3.95 -4.67
N LEU A 97 5.32 4.10 -4.88
CA LEU A 97 5.89 4.37 -6.19
C LEU A 97 6.39 3.03 -6.74
N CYS A 98 5.71 2.53 -7.78
CA CYS A 98 6.12 1.32 -8.49
C CYS A 98 6.80 1.71 -9.79
N LEU A 99 8.03 1.25 -9.99
CA LEU A 99 8.71 1.33 -11.28
C LEU A 99 8.43 0.04 -12.07
N PHE A 100 7.77 0.20 -13.22
CA PHE A 100 7.43 -0.88 -14.13
C PHE A 100 8.42 -0.97 -15.29
N LYS A 101 8.53 -2.17 -15.87
CA LYS A 101 9.37 -2.42 -17.05
C LYS A 101 8.76 -1.87 -18.35
N ARG A 102 7.45 -1.62 -18.37
CA ARG A 102 6.71 -1.08 -19.52
C ARG A 102 6.11 0.27 -19.15
N ASN A 103 6.05 1.16 -20.13
CA ASN A 103 5.37 2.45 -19.99
C ASN A 103 3.88 2.20 -19.71
N PHE A 104 3.34 2.90 -18.73
CA PHE A 104 1.95 2.87 -18.36
C PHE A 104 1.39 4.29 -18.48
N SER A 105 0.34 4.45 -19.29
CA SER A 105 -0.42 5.70 -19.41
C SER A 105 -1.80 5.49 -18.81
N PHE A 106 -2.34 6.53 -18.17
CA PHE A 106 -3.71 6.56 -17.65
C PHE A 106 -4.73 6.79 -18.76
#